data_AF-A0A430LGS7-F1
#
_entry.id   AF-A0A430LGS7-F1
#
_cell.length_a   1.000
_cell.length_b   1.000
_cell.length_c   1.000
_cell.angle_alpha   90.00
_cell.angle_beta   90.00
_cell.angle_gamma   90.00
#
_symmetry.space_group_name_H-M   'P 1'
#
loop_
_entity.id
_entity.type
_entity.pdbx_description
1 polymer ?
#
loop_
_entity_poly.entity_id
_entity_poly.type
_entity_poly.pdbx_seq_one_letter_code
_entity_poly.pdbx_strand_id
1 'polypeptide(L)'
;MSTEATTTTMRTTPIARHMLVTSPRTASNLLVRILNFDGQGARPTRSSGYFWLPSILKRYAVQGKPMSEWTTEEKKDIDEIEQQCFDNLLDYIKKAEDEGQLVLFKEHALLMNHPFFESEFAHGKGTTIGEPTVLGGGTRSPLNKTVLSDEFLKTFKPTFLIRHPALSLASMYRAARSDVLGRPDKEPSLVERSSIWNRTLFDFYEAEHDNGGESPLVLDADDIMTSPKLMSKYARLVGLDPDKLRFSWEKASQEELSNMSDMARMMLSSLSASDCVNLDKVAGDLDITKEAAKWRNEFGDKDGRKLESWVREAMPDYEYMRSKRLMI
;
A
#
# COMPACT_ATOMS: atom_id res chain seq x y z
N MET A 1 47.59 -33.41 9.46
CA MET A 1 46.62 -32.42 9.99
C MET A 1 46.30 -31.48 8.85
N SER A 2 45.25 -31.79 8.09
CA SER A 2 44.78 -30.94 6.99
C SER A 2 43.64 -30.08 7.51
N THR A 3 43.84 -28.77 7.47
CA THR A 3 42.81 -27.77 7.76
C THR A 3 41.92 -27.60 6.53
N GLU A 4 40.66 -28.00 6.64
CA GLU A 4 39.62 -27.70 5.65
C GLU A 4 39.31 -26.20 5.70
N ALA A 5 39.53 -25.53 4.57
CA ALA A 5 39.07 -24.17 4.34
C ALA A 5 37.60 -24.22 3.92
N THR A 6 36.71 -23.80 4.81
CA THR A 6 35.29 -23.60 4.51
C THR A 6 35.17 -22.50 3.47
N THR A 7 34.91 -22.90 2.23
CA THR A 7 34.69 -21.96 1.12
C THR A 7 33.26 -21.44 1.22
N THR A 8 33.09 -20.25 1.82
CA THR A 8 31.82 -19.52 1.79
C THR A 8 31.57 -19.06 0.36
N THR A 9 30.77 -19.82 -0.40
CA THR A 9 30.23 -19.37 -1.67
C THR A 9 29.35 -18.14 -1.44
N MET A 10 29.86 -16.96 -1.80
CA MET A 10 29.07 -15.75 -1.88
C MET A 10 27.89 -15.99 -2.83
N ARG A 11 26.66 -15.75 -2.37
CA ARG A 11 25.49 -15.67 -3.25
C ARG A 11 25.72 -14.48 -4.18
N THR A 12 25.98 -14.75 -5.45
CA THR A 12 26.24 -13.74 -6.50
C THR A 12 24.96 -13.16 -7.12
N THR A 13 23.79 -13.46 -6.55
CA THR A 13 22.53 -12.87 -6.97
C THR A 13 22.16 -11.73 -6.03
N PRO A 14 21.88 -10.51 -6.53
CA PRO A 14 21.38 -9.41 -5.71
C PRO A 14 20.15 -9.86 -4.91
N ILE A 15 20.05 -9.42 -3.65
CA ILE A 15 18.90 -9.70 -2.80
C ILE A 15 17.66 -9.11 -3.46
N ALA A 16 16.64 -9.93 -3.69
CA ALA A 16 15.38 -9.48 -4.26
C ALA A 16 14.70 -8.47 -3.33
N ARG A 17 14.23 -7.36 -3.88
CA ARG A 17 13.55 -6.29 -3.14
C ARG A 17 12.05 -6.39 -3.38
N HIS A 18 11.28 -6.81 -2.39
CA HIS A 18 9.84 -7.01 -2.50
C HIS A 18 9.08 -5.80 -1.97
N MET A 19 8.23 -5.22 -2.81
CA MET A 19 7.33 -4.13 -2.43
C MET A 19 5.88 -4.58 -2.56
N LEU A 20 5.16 -4.67 -1.44
CA LEU A 20 3.72 -4.86 -1.46
C LEU A 20 3.04 -3.50 -1.68
N VAL A 21 2.56 -3.26 -2.89
CA VAL A 21 1.81 -2.07 -3.26
C VAL A 21 0.36 -2.25 -2.86
N THR A 22 -0.17 -1.33 -2.08
CA THR A 22 -1.51 -1.47 -1.47
C THR A 22 -2.29 -0.17 -1.55
N SER A 23 -3.55 -0.20 -1.13
CA SER A 23 -4.30 1.00 -0.78
C SER A 23 -4.73 0.92 0.68
N PRO A 24 -5.08 2.04 1.32
CA PRO A 24 -5.65 1.97 2.65
C PRO A 24 -6.88 1.08 2.65
N ARG A 25 -7.04 0.33 3.74
CA ARG A 25 -8.18 -0.58 3.98
C ARG A 25 -8.26 -1.80 3.05
N THR A 26 -7.19 -2.16 2.32
CA THR A 26 -7.14 -3.39 1.48
C THR A 26 -6.70 -4.67 2.20
N ALA A 27 -6.71 -4.70 3.54
CA ALA A 27 -6.23 -5.83 4.35
C ALA A 27 -4.71 -6.09 4.29
N SER A 28 -3.91 -5.08 3.97
CA SER A 28 -2.44 -5.19 3.93
C SER A 28 -1.80 -5.60 5.26
N ASN A 29 -2.38 -5.24 6.41
CA ASN A 29 -1.90 -5.70 7.72
C ASN A 29 -2.12 -7.21 7.91
N LEU A 30 -3.24 -7.74 7.40
CA LEU A 30 -3.50 -9.17 7.41
C LEU A 30 -2.50 -9.90 6.50
N LEU A 31 -2.25 -9.39 5.29
CA LEU A 31 -1.28 -9.99 4.38
C LEU A 31 0.12 -10.09 5.01
N VAL A 32 0.61 -9.00 5.62
CA VAL A 32 1.91 -9.00 6.33
C VAL A 32 1.93 -10.03 7.47
N ARG A 33 0.84 -10.14 8.24
CA ARG A 33 0.71 -11.14 9.30
C ARG A 33 0.76 -12.57 8.74
N ILE A 34 0.07 -12.83 7.63
CA ILE A 34 0.06 -14.14 6.96
C ILE A 34 1.45 -14.49 6.43
N LEU A 35 2.12 -13.54 5.79
CA LEU A 35 3.46 -13.75 5.24
C LEU A 35 4.54 -13.91 6.30
N ASN A 36 4.26 -13.46 7.54
CA ASN A 36 5.14 -13.61 8.70
C ASN A 36 6.56 -13.09 8.40
N PHE A 37 6.66 -11.81 8.03
CA PHE A 37 7.89 -11.15 7.58
C PHE A 37 9.10 -11.47 8.48
N ASP A 38 8.93 -11.38 9.80
CA ASP A 38 9.97 -11.68 10.77
C ASP A 38 10.45 -13.14 10.66
N GLY A 39 9.53 -14.09 10.55
CA GLY A 39 9.87 -15.49 10.34
C GLY A 39 10.57 -15.74 9.01
N GLN A 40 10.25 -14.98 7.97
CA GLN A 40 10.90 -15.05 6.66
C GLN A 40 12.36 -14.54 6.69
N GLY A 41 12.79 -13.86 7.76
CA GLY A 41 14.10 -13.21 7.81
C GLY A 41 14.11 -11.87 7.10
N ALA A 42 12.96 -11.20 7.00
CA ALA A 42 12.88 -9.84 6.50
C ALA A 42 13.44 -8.84 7.52
N ARG A 43 14.05 -7.77 7.01
CA ARG A 43 14.47 -6.67 7.86
C ARG A 43 13.24 -6.03 8.53
N PRO A 44 13.27 -5.81 9.86
CA PRO A 44 12.18 -5.13 10.55
C PRO A 44 11.88 -3.76 9.96
N THR A 45 10.59 -3.45 9.78
CA THR A 45 10.14 -2.16 9.25
C THR A 45 9.62 -1.28 10.38
N ARG A 46 9.73 0.05 10.20
CA ARG A 46 9.02 1.03 11.04
C ARG A 46 7.63 1.30 10.46
N SER A 47 6.75 1.92 11.24
CA SER A 47 5.44 2.39 10.75
C SER A 47 4.61 1.30 10.05
N SER A 48 4.67 0.05 10.52
CA SER A 48 4.00 -1.10 9.89
C SER A 48 4.39 -1.37 8.42
N GLY A 49 5.54 -0.88 7.96
CA GLY A 49 6.04 -1.08 6.60
C GLY A 49 5.99 0.15 5.70
N TYR A 50 5.24 1.19 6.07
CA TYR A 50 5.00 2.38 5.24
C TYR A 50 6.11 3.43 5.44
N PHE A 51 6.88 3.70 4.39
CA PHE A 51 7.95 4.69 4.40
C PHE A 51 7.44 6.11 4.20
N TRP A 52 6.36 6.29 3.43
CA TRP A 52 5.74 7.60 3.16
C TRP A 52 4.62 7.98 4.12
N LEU A 53 4.26 7.12 5.09
CA LEU A 53 3.27 7.48 6.11
C LEU A 53 3.59 8.80 6.86
N PRO A 54 4.86 9.15 7.17
CA PRO A 54 5.20 10.43 7.79
C PRO A 54 4.78 11.67 6.96
N SER A 55 4.66 11.58 5.64
CA SER A 55 4.27 12.72 4.79
C SER A 55 2.78 13.06 4.88
N ILE A 56 1.94 12.14 5.38
CA ILE A 56 0.49 12.24 5.28
C ILE A 56 -0.10 13.50 5.94
N LEU A 57 0.43 13.92 7.09
CA LEU A 57 -0.06 15.10 7.79
C LEU A 57 0.24 16.40 7.02
N LYS A 58 1.45 16.48 6.43
CA LYS A 58 1.83 17.61 5.57
C LYS A 58 0.98 17.62 4.30
N ARG A 59 0.71 16.45 3.71
CA ARG A 59 -0.18 16.34 2.53
C ARG A 59 -1.61 16.78 2.85
N TYR A 60 -2.17 16.40 4.00
CA TYR A 60 -3.52 16.86 4.41
C TYR A 60 -3.60 18.38 4.63
N ALA A 61 -2.51 19.03 5.02
CA ALA A 61 -2.50 20.49 5.20
C ALA A 61 -2.68 21.25 3.88
N VAL A 62 -2.29 20.64 2.75
CA VAL A 62 -2.30 21.28 1.43
C VAL A 62 -3.30 20.69 0.45
N GLN A 63 -3.93 19.55 0.76
CA GLN A 63 -4.84 18.82 -0.14
C GLN A 63 -6.07 19.62 -0.61
N GLY A 64 -6.45 20.66 0.13
CA GLY A 64 -7.67 21.44 -0.13
C GLY A 64 -7.53 22.49 -1.24
N LYS A 65 -6.30 22.71 -1.73
CA LYS A 65 -5.99 23.74 -2.72
C LYS A 65 -5.02 23.21 -3.78
N PRO A 66 -5.10 23.73 -5.02
CA PRO A 66 -4.17 23.34 -6.07
C PRO A 66 -2.73 23.67 -5.69
N MET A 67 -1.78 22.90 -6.22
CA MET A 67 -0.35 23.09 -6.01
C MET A 67 0.13 24.50 -6.46
N SER A 68 -0.59 25.13 -7.38
CA SER A 68 -0.35 26.52 -7.80
C SER A 68 -0.60 27.57 -6.71
N GLU A 69 -1.28 27.22 -5.63
CA GLU A 69 -1.58 28.09 -4.50
C GLU A 69 -0.74 27.75 -3.25
N TRP A 70 0.24 26.87 -3.39
CA TRP A 70 1.14 26.54 -2.31
C TRP A 70 2.12 27.67 -2.03
N THR A 71 2.37 27.95 -0.75
CA THR A 71 3.45 28.84 -0.36
C THR A 71 4.80 28.19 -0.59
N THR A 72 5.85 29.01 -0.63
CA THR A 72 7.24 28.51 -0.70
C THR A 72 7.54 27.55 0.46
N GLU A 73 7.04 27.87 1.65
CA GLU A 73 7.20 27.06 2.86
C GLU A 73 6.46 25.74 2.76
N GLU A 74 5.20 25.73 2.31
CA GLU A 74 4.43 24.49 2.13
C GLU A 74 5.09 23.56 1.11
N LYS A 75 5.56 24.11 -0.02
CA LYS A 75 6.28 23.34 -1.04
C LYS A 75 7.58 22.77 -0.47
N LYS A 76 8.38 23.60 0.20
CA LYS A 76 9.63 23.18 0.83
C LYS A 76 9.38 22.07 1.86
N ASP A 77 8.36 22.23 2.70
CA ASP A 77 7.99 21.28 3.74
C ASP A 77 7.61 19.90 3.18
N ILE A 78 6.96 19.88 2.01
CA ILE A 78 6.61 18.66 1.27
C ILE A 78 7.88 18.05 0.65
N ASP A 79 8.68 18.84 -0.06
CA ASP A 79 9.92 18.36 -0.70
C ASP A 79 10.88 17.74 0.34
N GLU A 80 11.04 18.37 1.52
CA GLU A 80 11.88 17.88 2.61
C GLU A 80 11.38 16.56 3.21
N ILE A 81 10.06 16.41 3.42
CA ILE A 81 9.52 15.15 3.98
C ILE A 81 9.57 14.01 2.96
N GLU A 82 9.35 14.30 1.67
CA GLU A 82 9.45 13.32 0.60
C GLU A 82 10.90 12.81 0.45
N GLN A 83 11.90 13.71 0.52
CA GLN A 83 13.32 13.34 0.56
C GLN A 83 13.65 12.51 1.81
N GLN A 84 13.16 12.91 2.98
CA GLN A 84 13.40 12.15 4.22
C GLN A 84 12.80 10.74 4.16
N CYS A 85 11.60 10.57 3.59
CA CYS A 85 10.99 9.25 3.39
C CYS A 85 11.83 8.37 2.47
N PHE A 86 12.35 8.96 1.38
CA PHE A 86 13.23 8.27 0.44
C PHE A 86 14.58 7.87 1.07
N ASP A 87 15.21 8.76 1.82
CA ASP A 87 16.47 8.46 2.54
C ASP A 87 16.30 7.33 3.54
N ASN A 88 15.16 7.30 4.25
CA ASN A 88 14.82 6.20 5.17
C ASN A 88 14.64 4.86 4.43
N LEU A 89 14.06 4.86 3.22
CA LEU A 89 13.95 3.66 2.40
C LEU A 89 15.33 3.19 1.91
N LEU A 90 16.20 4.10 1.48
CA LEU A 90 17.57 3.76 1.10
C LEU A 90 18.36 3.15 2.26
N ASP A 91 18.27 3.73 3.45
CA ASP A 91 18.91 3.20 4.67
C ASP A 91 18.39 1.80 5.02
N TYR A 92 17.06 1.58 4.91
CA TYR A 92 16.45 0.27 5.12
C TYR A 92 16.99 -0.77 4.13
N ILE A 93 16.98 -0.46 2.83
CA ILE A 93 17.47 -1.36 1.77
C ILE A 93 18.93 -1.68 2.00
N LYS A 94 19.77 -0.65 2.21
CA LYS A 94 21.21 -0.83 2.39
C LYS A 94 21.51 -1.76 3.56
N LYS A 95 20.88 -1.52 4.72
CA LYS A 95 21.13 -2.35 5.90
C LYS A 95 20.60 -3.78 5.75
N ALA A 96 19.47 -3.96 5.08
CA ALA A 96 18.97 -5.31 4.77
C ALA A 96 19.98 -6.06 3.89
N GLU A 97 20.51 -5.40 2.87
CA GLU A 97 21.48 -5.99 1.94
C GLU A 97 22.82 -6.29 2.62
N ASP A 98 23.35 -5.36 3.42
CA ASP A 98 24.59 -5.55 4.19
C ASP A 98 24.49 -6.72 5.19
N GLU A 99 23.32 -6.92 5.80
CA GLU A 99 23.07 -7.94 6.83
C GLU A 99 22.50 -9.25 6.24
N GLY A 100 22.31 -9.34 4.92
CA GLY A 100 21.76 -10.53 4.24
C GLY A 100 20.29 -10.83 4.55
N GLN A 101 19.53 -9.82 4.99
CA GLN A 101 18.10 -9.90 5.28
C GLN A 101 17.27 -9.66 4.02
N LEU A 102 16.02 -10.15 3.99
CA LEU A 102 15.11 -9.83 2.90
C LEU A 102 14.66 -8.37 2.98
N VAL A 103 14.67 -7.69 1.83
CA VAL A 103 13.99 -6.41 1.63
C VAL A 103 12.53 -6.73 1.33
N LEU A 104 11.66 -6.52 2.31
CA LEU A 104 10.24 -6.85 2.21
C LEU A 104 9.42 -5.85 3.03
N PHE A 105 8.71 -4.96 2.34
CA PHE A 105 7.91 -3.91 2.95
C PHE A 105 6.60 -3.72 2.17
N LYS A 106 5.73 -2.85 2.70
CA LYS A 106 4.49 -2.49 2.02
C LYS A 106 4.34 -0.98 1.95
N GLU A 107 3.78 -0.49 0.86
CA GLU A 107 3.48 0.92 0.73
C GLU A 107 2.06 1.11 0.18
N HIS A 108 1.42 2.21 0.55
CA HIS A 108 0.22 2.64 -0.15
C HIS A 108 0.61 3.37 -1.43
N ALA A 109 0.09 2.95 -2.59
CA ALA A 109 0.39 3.59 -3.88
C ALA A 109 0.18 5.11 -3.81
N LEU A 110 -0.92 5.54 -3.15
CA LEU A 110 -1.24 6.96 -3.00
C LEU A 110 -0.19 7.74 -2.19
N LEU A 111 0.48 7.10 -1.22
CA LEU A 111 1.47 7.79 -0.40
C LEU A 111 2.76 8.08 -1.18
N MET A 112 3.04 7.31 -2.23
CA MET A 112 4.18 7.54 -3.12
C MET A 112 3.87 8.48 -4.28
N ASN A 113 2.62 8.87 -4.51
CA ASN A 113 2.27 9.75 -5.62
C ASN A 113 3.01 11.08 -5.50
N HIS A 114 3.49 11.61 -6.63
CA HIS A 114 4.02 12.96 -6.65
C HIS A 114 2.87 13.97 -6.54
N PRO A 115 2.94 14.98 -5.63
CA PRO A 115 1.84 15.91 -5.40
C PRO A 115 1.37 16.69 -6.64
N PHE A 116 2.28 16.94 -7.59
CA PHE A 116 1.93 17.46 -8.93
C PHE A 116 0.79 16.68 -9.58
N PHE A 117 0.88 15.34 -9.67
CA PHE A 117 -0.13 14.53 -10.34
C PHE A 117 -1.40 14.42 -9.52
N GLU A 118 -1.31 14.46 -8.20
CA GLU A 118 -2.50 14.55 -7.35
C GLU A 118 -3.25 15.86 -7.52
N SER A 119 -2.52 16.98 -7.61
CA SER A 119 -3.12 18.30 -7.87
C SER A 119 -3.79 18.33 -9.24
N GLU A 120 -3.12 17.85 -10.29
CA GLU A 120 -3.75 17.77 -11.63
C GLU A 120 -5.00 16.88 -11.62
N PHE A 121 -4.96 15.76 -10.88
CA PHE A 121 -6.09 14.85 -10.77
C PHE A 121 -7.26 15.46 -9.99
N ALA A 122 -6.98 16.17 -8.90
CA ALA A 122 -7.99 16.74 -8.01
C ALA A 122 -8.58 18.06 -8.53
N HIS A 123 -7.77 18.89 -9.19
CA HIS A 123 -8.11 20.27 -9.55
C HIS A 123 -8.08 20.54 -11.06
N GLY A 124 -7.57 19.62 -11.87
CA GLY A 124 -7.47 19.75 -13.32
C GLY A 124 -6.10 20.24 -13.81
N LYS A 125 -5.90 20.26 -15.13
CA LYS A 125 -4.63 20.69 -15.74
C LYS A 125 -4.34 22.18 -15.48
N GLY A 126 -3.06 22.52 -15.33
CA GLY A 126 -2.62 23.90 -15.09
C GLY A 126 -2.73 24.35 -13.63
N THR A 127 -2.98 23.43 -12.70
CA THR A 127 -3.10 23.68 -11.26
C THR A 127 -1.81 23.43 -10.49
N THR A 128 -0.69 23.37 -11.20
CA THR A 128 0.64 23.02 -10.69
C THR A 128 1.66 24.10 -11.04
N ILE A 129 2.80 24.11 -10.34
CA ILE A 129 3.92 25.02 -10.61
C ILE A 129 5.19 24.22 -10.89
N GLY A 130 5.81 24.51 -12.03
CA GLY A 130 7.06 23.89 -12.47
C GLY A 130 6.86 22.46 -12.93
N GLU A 131 7.97 21.72 -13.05
CA GLU A 131 7.96 20.31 -13.42
C GLU A 131 8.04 19.42 -12.18
N PRO A 132 7.44 18.21 -12.20
CA PRO A 132 7.50 17.30 -11.06
C PRO A 132 8.94 16.78 -10.86
N THR A 133 9.47 16.92 -9.65
CA THR A 133 10.81 16.43 -9.29
C THR A 133 10.82 14.91 -9.20
N VAL A 134 11.99 14.28 -9.26
CA VAL A 134 12.13 12.81 -9.21
C VAL A 134 13.22 12.39 -8.22
N LEU A 135 12.88 11.46 -7.33
CA LEU A 135 13.77 10.86 -6.34
C LEU A 135 14.39 9.58 -6.87
N GLY A 136 15.61 9.27 -6.47
CA GLY A 136 16.38 8.11 -6.95
C GLY A 136 17.19 8.33 -8.21
N GLY A 137 17.08 9.51 -8.83
CA GLY A 137 17.82 9.88 -10.03
C GLY A 137 17.33 9.12 -11.27
N GLY A 138 17.33 9.79 -12.42
CA GLY A 138 16.90 9.19 -13.69
C GLY A 138 15.62 9.81 -14.22
N THR A 139 14.77 8.97 -14.82
CA THR A 139 13.64 9.39 -15.65
C THR A 139 12.29 9.07 -15.01
N ARG A 140 11.23 9.68 -15.53
CA ARG A 140 9.84 9.39 -15.18
C ARG A 140 9.02 9.23 -16.46
N SER A 141 8.58 8.01 -16.74
CA SER A 141 7.66 7.73 -17.84
C SER A 141 6.24 8.24 -17.56
N PRO A 142 5.39 8.39 -18.58
CA PRO A 142 4.02 8.89 -18.40
C PRO A 142 3.15 8.08 -17.43
N LEU A 143 3.42 6.78 -17.26
CA LEU A 143 2.69 5.91 -16.33
C LEU A 143 3.19 6.03 -14.89
N ASN A 144 4.44 6.45 -14.68
CA ASN A 144 4.96 6.66 -13.34
C ASN A 144 4.43 7.99 -12.76
N LYS A 145 3.45 7.88 -11.85
CA LYS A 145 2.90 9.01 -11.09
C LYS A 145 3.53 9.18 -9.70
N THR A 146 4.56 8.40 -9.40
CA THR A 146 5.21 8.41 -8.08
C THR A 146 6.30 9.47 -7.99
N VAL A 147 6.75 9.78 -6.77
CA VAL A 147 7.94 10.60 -6.53
C VAL A 147 9.24 9.90 -6.93
N LEU A 148 9.23 8.58 -7.12
CA LEU A 148 10.40 7.77 -7.44
C LEU A 148 10.68 7.76 -8.94
N SER A 149 11.94 7.59 -9.34
CA SER A 149 12.34 7.38 -10.74
C SER A 149 11.95 5.99 -11.23
N ASP A 150 11.81 5.86 -12.54
CA ASP A 150 11.56 4.57 -13.20
C ASP A 150 12.68 3.58 -12.87
N GLU A 151 13.93 4.04 -12.89
CA GLU A 151 15.11 3.24 -12.55
C GLU A 151 15.05 2.69 -11.13
N PHE A 152 14.62 3.50 -10.17
CA PHE A 152 14.50 3.06 -8.78
C PHE A 152 13.33 2.09 -8.59
N LEU A 153 12.17 2.38 -9.19
CA LEU A 153 11.00 1.48 -9.15
C LEU A 153 11.30 0.09 -9.72
N LYS A 154 12.10 0.02 -10.78
CA LYS A 154 12.54 -1.24 -11.41
C LYS A 154 13.45 -2.10 -10.54
N THR A 155 13.97 -1.55 -9.44
CA THR A 155 14.74 -2.36 -8.48
C THR A 155 13.85 -3.25 -7.61
N PHE A 156 12.53 -3.01 -7.61
CA PHE A 156 11.56 -3.78 -6.82
C PHE A 156 10.82 -4.83 -7.65
N LYS A 157 10.45 -5.92 -6.98
CA LYS A 157 9.47 -6.90 -7.41
C LYS A 157 8.12 -6.54 -6.78
N PRO A 158 7.20 -5.91 -7.53
CA PRO A 158 5.96 -5.41 -6.96
C PRO A 158 4.91 -6.52 -6.80
N THR A 159 4.16 -6.48 -5.71
CA THR A 159 2.90 -7.22 -5.57
C THR A 159 1.79 -6.25 -5.17
N PHE A 160 0.75 -6.14 -5.98
CA PHE A 160 -0.40 -5.29 -5.72
C PHE A 160 -1.45 -6.06 -4.90
N LEU A 161 -1.92 -5.47 -3.80
CA LEU A 161 -3.05 -5.98 -3.02
C LEU A 161 -4.28 -5.12 -3.23
N ILE A 162 -5.28 -5.71 -3.87
CA ILE A 162 -6.59 -5.08 -4.11
C ILE A 162 -7.64 -5.62 -3.15
N ARG A 163 -8.74 -4.86 -3.00
CA ARG A 163 -9.92 -5.28 -2.24
C ARG A 163 -11.16 -4.66 -2.84
N HIS A 164 -12.27 -5.39 -2.80
CA HIS A 164 -13.56 -4.91 -3.27
C HIS A 164 -13.88 -3.49 -2.73
N PRO A 165 -14.12 -2.50 -3.61
CA PRO A 165 -14.31 -1.09 -3.22
C PRO A 165 -15.41 -0.87 -2.18
N ALA A 166 -16.50 -1.64 -2.23
CA ALA A 166 -17.58 -1.61 -1.24
C ALA A 166 -17.07 -1.77 0.21
N LEU A 167 -16.05 -2.62 0.45
CA LEU A 167 -15.50 -2.83 1.79
C LEU A 167 -14.43 -1.79 2.14
N SER A 168 -13.52 -1.50 1.21
CA SER A 168 -12.40 -0.58 1.45
C SER A 168 -12.89 0.86 1.62
N LEU A 169 -13.77 1.35 0.73
CA LEU A 169 -14.28 2.73 0.78
C LEU A 169 -15.24 2.95 1.95
N ALA A 170 -16.13 2.00 2.27
CA ALA A 170 -16.98 2.13 3.46
C ALA A 170 -16.14 2.18 4.74
N SER A 171 -15.07 1.38 4.81
CA SER A 171 -14.16 1.44 5.94
C SER A 171 -13.31 2.71 5.96
N MET A 172 -12.91 3.24 4.80
CA MET A 172 -12.20 4.52 4.70
C MET A 172 -13.10 5.66 5.14
N TYR A 173 -14.37 5.64 4.77
CA TYR A 173 -15.36 6.65 5.12
C TYR A 173 -15.56 6.77 6.64
N ARG A 174 -15.59 5.63 7.35
CA ARG A 174 -15.59 5.60 8.83
C ARG A 174 -14.31 6.19 9.40
N ALA A 175 -13.15 5.83 8.83
CA ALA A 175 -11.86 6.34 9.29
C ALA A 175 -11.71 7.85 9.08
N ALA A 176 -12.19 8.39 7.96
CA ALA A 176 -12.16 9.83 7.68
C ALA A 176 -13.03 10.65 8.64
N ARG A 177 -14.12 10.06 9.17
CA ARG A 177 -14.96 10.70 10.19
C ARG A 177 -14.36 10.73 11.58
N SER A 178 -13.42 9.83 11.85
CA SER A 178 -12.72 9.78 13.13
C SER A 178 -11.91 11.05 13.36
N ASP A 179 -11.87 11.54 14.60
CA ASP A 179 -10.99 12.65 15.01
C ASP A 179 -9.52 12.24 15.07
N VAL A 180 -9.24 10.93 15.10
CA VAL A 180 -7.89 10.35 15.26
C VAL A 180 -6.92 10.78 14.16
N LEU A 181 -7.40 11.00 12.94
CA LEU A 181 -6.54 11.36 11.80
C LEU A 181 -6.28 12.87 11.68
N GLY A 182 -6.88 13.70 12.54
CA GLY A 182 -6.68 15.16 12.52
C GLY A 182 -7.04 15.81 11.18
N ARG A 183 -7.96 15.21 10.42
CA ARG A 183 -8.30 15.67 9.07
C ARG A 183 -9.13 16.95 9.14
N PRO A 184 -8.87 17.93 8.24
CA PRO A 184 -9.73 19.09 8.10
C PRO A 184 -11.13 18.67 7.61
N ASP A 185 -11.18 17.72 6.67
CA ASP A 185 -12.41 17.18 6.10
C ASP A 185 -12.77 15.82 6.69
N LYS A 186 -14.06 15.63 6.98
CA LYS A 186 -14.62 14.37 7.49
C LYS A 186 -14.94 13.36 6.39
N GLU A 187 -14.33 13.53 5.22
CA GLU A 187 -14.53 12.71 4.03
C GLU A 187 -13.20 12.35 3.37
N PRO A 188 -13.11 11.17 2.72
CA PRO A 188 -11.95 10.85 1.90
C PRO A 188 -11.84 11.80 0.71
N SER A 189 -10.63 12.25 0.39
CA SER A 189 -10.40 13.08 -0.80
C SER A 189 -10.61 12.30 -2.10
N LEU A 190 -10.69 13.00 -3.24
CA LEU A 190 -10.78 12.34 -4.55
C LEU A 190 -9.59 11.40 -4.80
N VAL A 191 -8.40 11.81 -4.38
CA VAL A 191 -7.17 10.99 -4.47
C VAL A 191 -7.32 9.69 -3.69
N GLU A 192 -7.80 9.77 -2.45
CA GLU A 192 -7.90 8.63 -1.54
C GLU A 192 -8.96 7.60 -1.93
N ARG A 193 -10.05 8.07 -2.55
CA ARG A 193 -11.14 7.19 -3.00
C ARG A 193 -10.91 6.60 -4.39
N SER A 194 -9.84 7.00 -5.09
CA SER A 194 -9.51 6.54 -6.44
C SER A 194 -8.57 5.34 -6.44
N SER A 195 -8.86 4.34 -7.28
CA SER A 195 -7.98 3.18 -7.50
C SER A 195 -6.97 3.40 -8.63
N ILE A 196 -7.03 4.56 -9.31
CA ILE A 196 -6.20 4.88 -10.47
C ILE A 196 -4.70 4.81 -10.16
N TRP A 197 -4.29 5.11 -8.93
CA TRP A 197 -2.88 5.12 -8.53
C TRP A 197 -2.27 3.72 -8.54
N ASN A 198 -3.03 2.73 -8.05
CA ASN A 198 -2.60 1.33 -8.10
C ASN A 198 -2.59 0.84 -9.55
N ARG A 199 -3.64 1.16 -10.31
CA ARG A 199 -3.75 0.74 -11.70
C ARG A 199 -2.63 1.33 -12.56
N THR A 200 -2.36 2.63 -12.45
CA THR A 200 -1.35 3.28 -13.29
C THR A 200 0.06 2.79 -12.93
N LEU A 201 0.34 2.57 -11.64
CA LEU A 201 1.61 1.96 -11.23
C LEU A 201 1.71 0.49 -11.67
N PHE A 202 0.60 -0.25 -11.68
CA PHE A 202 0.56 -1.61 -12.24
C PHE A 202 0.83 -1.60 -13.75
N ASP A 203 0.18 -0.71 -14.49
CA ASP A 203 0.36 -0.56 -15.93
C ASP A 203 1.81 -0.12 -16.27
N PHE A 204 2.45 0.69 -15.41
CA PHE A 204 3.89 0.97 -15.51
C PHE A 204 4.71 -0.31 -15.44
N TYR A 205 4.49 -1.17 -14.43
CA TYR A 205 5.24 -2.42 -14.31
C TYR A 205 4.91 -3.45 -15.40
N GLU A 206 3.68 -3.53 -15.90
CA GLU A 206 3.34 -4.35 -17.08
C GLU A 206 4.11 -3.86 -18.31
N ALA A 207 4.14 -2.55 -18.55
CA ALA A 207 4.89 -1.98 -19.67
C ALA A 207 6.40 -2.22 -19.54
N GLU A 208 6.96 -2.15 -18.33
CA GLU A 208 8.36 -2.52 -18.09
C GLU A 208 8.57 -4.03 -18.28
N HIS A 209 7.62 -4.88 -17.88
CA HIS A 209 7.68 -6.32 -18.08
C HIS A 209 7.73 -6.69 -19.57
N ASP A 210 6.93 -6.04 -20.41
CA ASP A 210 6.97 -6.20 -21.87
C ASP A 210 8.35 -5.85 -22.46
N ASN A 211 9.13 -5.02 -21.76
CA ASN A 211 10.50 -4.64 -22.10
C ASN A 211 11.57 -5.46 -21.35
N GLY A 212 11.21 -6.59 -20.76
CA GLY A 212 12.11 -7.52 -20.05
C GLY A 212 12.26 -7.26 -18.55
N GLY A 213 11.43 -6.39 -17.97
CA GLY A 213 11.37 -6.11 -16.54
C GLY A 213 10.65 -7.20 -15.72
N GLU A 214 10.58 -6.98 -14.41
CA GLU A 214 9.89 -7.88 -13.46
C GLU A 214 8.37 -7.84 -13.67
N SER A 215 7.75 -9.02 -13.70
CA SER A 215 6.29 -9.14 -13.84
C SER A 215 5.60 -8.75 -12.53
N PRO A 216 4.63 -7.81 -12.54
CA PRO A 216 3.87 -7.47 -11.35
C PRO A 216 2.88 -8.56 -10.98
N LEU A 217 2.81 -8.90 -9.69
CA LEU A 217 1.78 -9.82 -9.16
C LEU A 217 0.59 -9.04 -8.62
N VAL A 218 -0.62 -9.60 -8.74
CA VAL A 218 -1.83 -9.03 -8.12
C VAL A 218 -2.47 -10.08 -7.21
N LEU A 219 -2.79 -9.68 -5.98
CA LEU A 219 -3.52 -10.46 -4.98
C LEU A 219 -4.84 -9.75 -4.66
N ASP A 220 -5.92 -10.52 -4.54
CA ASP A 220 -7.20 -10.03 -4.01
C ASP A 220 -7.31 -10.36 -2.52
N ALA A 221 -7.80 -9.41 -1.72
CA ALA A 221 -8.00 -9.56 -0.29
C ALA A 221 -8.90 -10.77 0.08
N ASP A 222 -9.89 -11.12 -0.75
CA ASP A 222 -10.73 -12.29 -0.51
C ASP A 222 -9.95 -13.58 -0.75
N ASP A 223 -9.11 -13.62 -1.79
CA ASP A 223 -8.30 -14.78 -2.13
C ASP A 223 -7.24 -15.08 -1.05
N ILE A 224 -6.59 -14.03 -0.50
CA ILE A 224 -5.64 -14.21 0.62
C ILE A 224 -6.31 -14.67 1.92
N MET A 225 -7.60 -14.35 2.10
CA MET A 225 -8.36 -14.75 3.29
C MET A 225 -8.86 -16.19 3.17
N THR A 226 -9.30 -16.59 1.98
CA THR A 226 -10.02 -17.85 1.78
C THR A 226 -9.14 -18.99 1.28
N SER A 227 -7.95 -18.70 0.76
CA SER A 227 -7.12 -19.69 0.07
C SER A 227 -5.69 -19.78 0.59
N PRO A 228 -5.44 -20.60 1.64
CA PRO A 228 -4.08 -20.91 2.07
C PRO A 228 -3.22 -21.50 0.95
N LYS A 229 -3.81 -22.28 0.03
CA LYS A 229 -3.12 -22.84 -1.14
C LYS A 229 -2.60 -21.74 -2.09
N LEU A 230 -3.39 -20.69 -2.32
CA LEU A 230 -2.96 -19.53 -3.11
C LEU A 230 -1.81 -18.80 -2.41
N MET A 231 -1.89 -18.62 -1.09
CA MET A 231 -0.81 -18.01 -0.32
C MET A 231 0.49 -18.83 -0.36
N SER A 232 0.41 -20.17 -0.31
CA SER A 232 1.58 -21.03 -0.52
C SER A 232 2.15 -20.93 -1.93
N LYS A 233 1.29 -20.78 -2.96
CA LYS A 233 1.71 -20.54 -4.35
C LYS A 233 2.43 -19.19 -4.46
N TYR A 234 1.83 -18.14 -3.92
CA TYR A 234 2.42 -16.80 -3.87
C TYR A 234 3.78 -16.83 -3.19
N ALA A 235 3.89 -17.42 -1.99
CA ALA A 235 5.15 -17.49 -1.25
C ALA A 235 6.27 -18.10 -2.10
N ARG A 236 6.02 -19.23 -2.78
CA ARG A 236 7.00 -19.83 -3.71
C ARG A 236 7.38 -18.91 -4.86
N LEU A 237 6.42 -18.23 -5.48
CA LEU A 237 6.66 -17.33 -6.61
C LEU A 237 7.56 -16.17 -6.24
N VAL A 238 7.40 -15.62 -5.03
CA VAL A 238 8.21 -14.50 -4.54
C VAL A 238 9.44 -14.94 -3.75
N GLY A 239 9.76 -16.24 -3.71
CA GLY A 239 10.94 -16.75 -3.00
C GLY A 239 10.85 -16.73 -1.48
N LEU A 240 9.64 -16.66 -0.93
CA LEU A 240 9.35 -16.84 0.49
C LEU A 240 9.08 -18.31 0.82
N ASP A 241 9.26 -18.67 2.09
CA ASP A 241 9.03 -20.02 2.60
C ASP A 241 7.54 -20.24 2.91
N PRO A 242 6.84 -21.16 2.21
CA PRO A 242 5.43 -21.47 2.47
C PRO A 242 5.17 -22.05 3.86
N ASP A 243 6.15 -22.73 4.47
CA ASP A 243 5.99 -23.37 5.77
C ASP A 243 6.04 -22.35 6.91
N LYS A 244 6.49 -21.12 6.61
CA LYS A 244 6.53 -20.00 7.56
C LYS A 244 5.28 -19.14 7.55
N LEU A 245 4.33 -19.40 6.66
CA LEU A 245 3.06 -18.68 6.60
C LEU A 245 2.25 -18.90 7.89
N ARG A 246 1.51 -17.88 8.32
CA ARG A 246 0.71 -17.91 9.56
C ARG A 246 -0.75 -17.56 9.32
N PHE A 247 -1.66 -18.49 9.56
CA PHE A 247 -3.11 -18.25 9.45
C PHE A 247 -3.81 -18.13 10.81
N SER A 248 -3.04 -18.32 11.89
CA SER A 248 -3.43 -18.11 13.28
C SER A 248 -2.31 -17.41 14.05
N TRP A 249 -2.69 -16.69 15.09
CA TRP A 249 -1.81 -15.90 15.95
C TRP A 249 -2.47 -15.65 17.30
N GLU A 250 -1.72 -15.08 18.24
CA GLU A 250 -2.27 -14.64 19.51
C GLU A 250 -2.93 -13.27 19.37
N LYS A 251 -4.04 -13.06 20.10
CA LYS A 251 -4.66 -11.74 20.23
C LYS A 251 -3.68 -10.78 20.90
N ALA A 252 -3.76 -9.52 20.52
CA ALA A 252 -2.94 -8.50 21.17
C ALA A 252 -3.28 -8.43 22.66
N SER A 253 -2.25 -8.47 23.49
CA SER A 253 -2.34 -8.27 24.93
C SER A 253 -2.82 -6.84 25.26
N GLN A 254 -3.29 -6.64 26.49
CA GLN A 254 -3.68 -5.30 26.95
C GLN A 254 -2.49 -4.33 26.96
N GLU A 255 -1.29 -4.82 27.25
CA GLU A 255 -0.06 -4.02 27.20
C GLU A 255 0.23 -3.55 25.77
N GLU A 256 0.23 -4.45 24.79
CA GLU A 256 0.42 -4.10 23.38
C GLU A 256 -0.63 -3.08 22.90
N LEU A 257 -1.91 -3.29 23.24
CA LEU A 257 -2.98 -2.36 22.90
C LEU A 257 -2.79 -0.99 23.54
N SER A 258 -2.32 -0.93 24.80
CA SER A 258 -2.08 0.32 25.53
C SER A 258 -0.94 1.14 24.93
N ASN A 259 0.06 0.47 24.35
CA ASN A 259 1.22 1.10 23.70
C ASN A 259 0.94 1.52 22.24
N MET A 260 -0.18 1.11 21.64
CA MET A 260 -0.57 1.55 20.31
C MET A 260 -1.06 3.00 20.34
N SER A 261 -0.58 3.80 19.39
CA SER A 261 -1.19 5.09 19.08
C SER A 261 -2.66 4.94 18.68
N ASP A 262 -3.45 6.00 18.84
CA ASP A 262 -4.87 5.97 18.47
C ASP A 262 -5.07 5.60 17.00
N MET A 263 -4.20 6.09 16.12
CA MET A 263 -4.20 5.75 14.69
C MET A 263 -3.95 4.26 14.48
N ALA A 264 -2.93 3.69 15.14
CA ALA A 264 -2.65 2.26 15.04
C ALA A 264 -3.81 1.42 15.58
N ARG A 265 -4.41 1.82 16.72
CA ARG A 265 -5.56 1.15 17.33
C ARG A 265 -6.78 1.13 16.40
N MET A 266 -7.08 2.26 15.75
CA MET A 266 -8.15 2.35 14.76
C MET A 266 -7.86 1.46 13.53
N MET A 267 -6.63 1.50 13.02
CA MET A 267 -6.26 0.78 11.80
C MET A 267 -6.12 -0.74 11.99
N LEU A 268 -5.71 -1.19 13.18
CA LEU A 268 -5.41 -2.59 13.50
C LEU A 268 -6.48 -3.28 14.35
N SER A 269 -7.48 -2.56 14.85
CA SER A 269 -8.53 -3.06 15.77
C SER A 269 -9.00 -4.49 15.51
N SER A 270 -9.38 -4.80 14.27
CA SER A 270 -9.89 -6.13 13.93
C SER A 270 -8.83 -7.23 13.94
N LEU A 271 -7.58 -6.90 13.59
CA LEU A 271 -6.47 -7.84 13.60
C LEU A 271 -5.97 -8.08 15.03
N SER A 272 -5.93 -7.02 15.85
CA SER A 272 -5.53 -7.11 17.26
C SER A 272 -6.53 -7.90 18.10
N ALA A 273 -7.81 -7.90 17.71
CA ALA A 273 -8.88 -8.64 18.40
C ALA A 273 -9.07 -10.09 17.91
N SER A 274 -8.42 -10.50 16.82
CA SER A 274 -8.55 -11.85 16.26
C SER A 274 -7.33 -12.71 16.56
N ASP A 275 -7.53 -14.03 16.57
CA ASP A 275 -6.51 -15.07 16.70
C ASP A 275 -6.32 -15.86 15.39
N CYS A 276 -7.06 -15.50 14.35
CA CYS A 276 -7.03 -16.11 13.03
C CYS A 276 -7.53 -15.15 11.95
N VAL A 277 -7.44 -15.59 10.69
CA VAL A 277 -8.06 -14.92 9.55
C VAL A 277 -9.57 -14.84 9.76
N ASN A 278 -10.11 -13.62 9.84
CA ASN A 278 -11.53 -13.40 10.01
C ASN A 278 -12.26 -13.50 8.65
N LEU A 279 -12.94 -14.62 8.42
CA LEU A 279 -13.68 -14.90 7.19
C LEU A 279 -14.97 -14.08 7.04
N ASP A 280 -15.50 -13.47 8.11
CA ASP A 280 -16.67 -12.57 8.04
C ASP A 280 -16.36 -11.27 7.29
N LYS A 281 -15.08 -11.02 6.97
CA LYS A 281 -14.59 -9.83 6.25
C LYS A 281 -14.36 -10.06 4.75
N VAL A 282 -14.60 -11.26 4.27
CA VAL A 282 -14.61 -11.63 2.84
C VAL A 282 -15.79 -10.92 2.17
N ALA A 283 -15.57 -10.31 1.00
CA ALA A 283 -16.63 -9.66 0.24
C ALA A 283 -17.57 -10.70 -0.40
N GLY A 284 -17.00 -11.73 -1.02
CA GLY A 284 -17.74 -12.73 -1.79
C GLY A 284 -18.51 -12.10 -2.95
N ASP A 285 -19.68 -12.67 -3.27
CA ASP A 285 -20.60 -12.13 -4.28
C ASP A 285 -21.45 -10.99 -3.69
N LEU A 286 -20.79 -9.85 -3.45
CA LEU A 286 -21.38 -8.68 -2.82
C LEU A 286 -22.30 -7.92 -3.79
N ASP A 287 -23.52 -7.61 -3.34
CA ASP A 287 -24.46 -6.75 -4.06
C ASP A 287 -24.33 -5.30 -3.56
N ILE A 288 -23.77 -4.43 -4.40
CA ILE A 288 -23.54 -3.01 -4.10
C ILE A 288 -24.84 -2.29 -3.73
N THR A 289 -25.98 -2.68 -4.31
CA THR A 289 -27.28 -2.05 -4.02
C THR A 289 -27.76 -2.39 -2.62
N LYS A 290 -27.52 -3.62 -2.16
CA LYS A 290 -27.80 -4.04 -0.77
C LYS A 290 -26.86 -3.37 0.21
N GLU A 291 -25.57 -3.27 -0.10
CA GLU A 291 -24.63 -2.54 0.74
C GLU A 291 -24.97 -1.05 0.83
N ALA A 292 -25.41 -0.45 -0.27
CA ALA A 292 -25.86 0.94 -0.28
C ALA A 292 -27.05 1.18 0.66
N ALA A 293 -27.97 0.22 0.81
CA ALA A 293 -29.04 0.31 1.79
C ALA A 293 -28.50 0.32 3.24
N LYS A 294 -27.46 -0.47 3.53
CA LYS A 294 -26.77 -0.45 4.83
C LYS A 294 -26.08 0.90 5.07
N TRP A 295 -25.38 1.43 4.07
CA TRP A 295 -24.71 2.73 4.18
C TRP A 295 -25.69 3.89 4.36
N ARG A 296 -26.86 3.86 3.71
CA ARG A 296 -27.92 4.85 3.93
C ARG A 296 -28.46 4.80 5.36
N ASN A 297 -28.54 3.61 5.96
CA ASN A 297 -28.94 3.47 7.37
C ASN A 297 -27.83 3.94 8.32
N GLU A 298 -26.58 3.61 8.02
CA GLU A 298 -25.43 3.92 8.88
C GLU A 298 -25.02 5.41 8.83
N PHE A 299 -24.98 6.00 7.64
CA PHE A 299 -24.45 7.36 7.42
C PHE A 299 -25.52 8.39 7.06
N GLY A 300 -26.78 7.96 6.92
CA GLY A 300 -27.87 8.77 6.39
C GLY A 300 -27.93 8.74 4.85
N ASP A 301 -29.09 9.12 4.29
CA ASP A 301 -29.40 8.93 2.87
C ASP A 301 -28.41 9.65 1.93
N LYS A 302 -28.10 10.92 2.20
CA LYS A 302 -27.16 11.73 1.40
C LYS A 302 -25.78 11.07 1.30
N ASP A 303 -25.24 10.68 2.45
CA ASP A 303 -23.89 10.13 2.54
C ASP A 303 -23.82 8.69 2.05
N GLY A 304 -24.86 7.89 2.29
CA GLY A 304 -24.99 6.55 1.73
C GLY A 304 -25.04 6.54 0.19
N ARG A 305 -25.80 7.47 -0.43
CA ARG A 305 -25.81 7.63 -1.90
C ARG A 305 -24.46 8.05 -2.45
N LYS A 306 -23.78 8.96 -1.76
CA LYS A 306 -22.45 9.43 -2.15
C LYS A 306 -21.43 8.28 -2.12
N LEU A 307 -21.41 7.49 -1.03
CA LEU A 307 -20.56 6.31 -0.93
C LEU A 307 -20.88 5.26 -1.99
N GLU A 308 -22.16 5.02 -2.30
CA GLU A 308 -22.57 4.16 -3.40
C GLU A 308 -22.00 4.62 -4.74
N SER A 309 -22.07 5.93 -5.03
CA SER A 309 -21.50 6.50 -6.25
C SER A 309 -19.99 6.24 -6.33
N TRP A 310 -19.25 6.48 -5.24
CA TRP A 310 -17.80 6.27 -5.21
C TRP A 310 -17.40 4.81 -5.38
N VAL A 311 -18.17 3.89 -4.80
CA VAL A 311 -17.95 2.45 -4.97
C VAL A 311 -18.13 2.05 -6.42
N ARG A 312 -19.23 2.48 -7.06
CA ARG A 312 -19.50 2.19 -8.47
C ARG A 312 -18.45 2.80 -9.40
N GLU A 313 -17.97 4.01 -9.10
CA GLU A 313 -16.89 4.69 -9.84
C GLU A 313 -15.56 3.93 -9.76
N ALA A 314 -15.26 3.30 -8.62
CA ALA A 314 -14.03 2.53 -8.42
C ALA A 314 -14.08 1.09 -8.98
N MET A 315 -15.27 0.56 -9.32
CA MET A 315 -15.43 -0.82 -9.79
C MET A 315 -14.65 -1.14 -11.08
N PRO A 316 -14.63 -0.29 -12.12
CA PRO A 316 -13.90 -0.61 -13.35
C PRO A 316 -12.41 -0.85 -13.13
N ASP A 317 -11.75 -0.03 -12.30
CA ASP A 317 -10.34 -0.23 -11.95
C ASP A 317 -10.13 -1.49 -11.10
N TYR A 318 -11.04 -1.76 -10.15
CA TYR A 318 -10.99 -2.97 -9.36
C TYR A 318 -11.15 -4.23 -10.22
N GLU A 319 -12.13 -4.28 -11.12
CA GLU A 319 -12.39 -5.41 -12.02
C GLU A 319 -11.22 -5.63 -12.98
N TYR A 320 -10.62 -4.56 -13.50
CA TYR A 320 -9.40 -4.64 -14.30
C TYR A 320 -8.27 -5.32 -13.51
N MET A 321 -7.91 -4.80 -12.35
CA MET A 321 -6.85 -5.38 -11.51
C MET A 321 -7.20 -6.82 -11.08
N ARG A 322 -8.46 -7.09 -10.74
CA ARG A 322 -8.94 -8.41 -10.35
C ARG A 322 -8.83 -9.43 -11.49
N SER A 323 -8.98 -9.01 -12.74
CA SER A 323 -8.78 -9.88 -13.90
C SER A 323 -7.32 -10.35 -14.05
N LYS A 324 -6.37 -9.60 -13.48
CA LYS A 324 -4.93 -9.87 -13.48
C LYS A 324 -4.43 -10.62 -12.24
N ARG A 325 -5.33 -10.95 -11.30
CA ARG A 325 -4.96 -11.56 -10.02
C ARG A 325 -4.40 -12.96 -10.19
N LEU A 326 -3.52 -13.33 -9.25
CA LEU A 326 -3.03 -14.68 -9.11
C LEU A 326 -4.20 -15.64 -8.85
N MET A 327 -4.32 -16.67 -9.68
CA MET A 327 -5.30 -17.74 -9.53
C MET A 327 -4.59 -19.03 -9.10
N ILE A 328 -5.30 -19.99 -8.50
CA ILE A 328 -4.74 -21.32 -8.18
C ILE A 328 -4.38 -22.08 -9.45
#